data_AF-A0A1B9M0X9-F1
#
_entry.id   AF-A0A1B9M0X9-F1
#
_cell.length_a   1.000
_cell.length_b   1.000
_cell.length_c   1.000
_cell.angle_alpha   90.00
_cell.angle_beta   90.00
_cell.angle_gamma   90.00
#
_symmetry.space_group_name_H-M   'P 1'
#
loop_
_entity.id
_entity.type
_entity.pdbx_description
1 polymer ?
#
loop_
_entity_poly.entity_id
_entity_poly.type
_entity_poly.pdbx_seq_one_letter_code
_entity_poly.pdbx_strand_id
1 'polypeptide(L)'
;MVAFSGLRLPAGNKQSLPIQGWVNIKDNTQTHIKRRSLWHWSGFETIEEKATVGELSDKLGKNKVAKLDLDDYTPAMRALHQILTGTLIYSTQRKKDLPPPTFTDSNLKEGLRRSWTAEQIGHLLVRYESEWYADAALSKWNEIDELFEEEKRQQKALIEEGLDKLGITRPYQRDFAMEKVDEAHEYVKTNWQREKEQRIKPALWWQQVAQAQAQVQNQTASTEQSEANSSKLTNLSTDGKAWFIHPIAMIDYFKIIDRKRNWAESPFALLLGKVESNNDYSAYNQTKPKLKAFFNTNLTSMTIEELINKQTKREIFAAGRFQIIPQTLKAAVAYLKLDLSLKYNKKTQDILFEEYLIKIKRKNIIKYLEHDGDIEDAIYDWAKEFASAGVRKGKTISGGRVAAFEGSSYYQGDGLNSAHILPDQMVKVLRESKNGNGR
;
A
#
# COMPACT_ATOMS: atom_id res chain seq x y z
N MET A 1 -6.81 -40.13 51.91
CA MET A 1 -6.25 -39.13 50.97
C MET A 1 -7.42 -38.52 50.21
N VAL A 2 -7.75 -37.25 50.47
CA VAL A 2 -8.77 -36.54 49.68
C VAL A 2 -8.07 -36.00 48.44
N ALA A 3 -8.31 -36.63 47.29
CA ALA A 3 -7.85 -36.12 46.01
C ALA A 3 -8.65 -34.85 45.67
N PHE A 4 -8.02 -33.68 45.79
CA PHE A 4 -8.58 -32.44 45.27
C PHE A 4 -8.25 -32.37 43.77
N SER A 5 -9.27 -32.40 42.92
CA SER A 5 -9.18 -31.98 41.53
C SER A 5 -9.06 -30.46 41.50
N GLY A 6 -7.86 -29.94 41.76
CA GLY A 6 -7.55 -28.51 41.73
C GLY A 6 -6.64 -28.19 40.55
N LEU A 7 -6.89 -27.08 39.85
CA LEU A 7 -5.95 -26.54 38.88
C LEU A 7 -5.14 -25.41 39.57
N ARG A 8 -3.81 -25.50 39.54
CA ARG A 8 -2.94 -24.40 39.97
C ARG A 8 -2.75 -23.46 38.78
N LEU A 9 -3.26 -22.24 38.88
CA LEU A 9 -3.20 -21.25 37.81
C LEU A 9 -2.45 -20.00 38.28
N PRO A 10 -1.47 -19.49 37.51
CA PRO A 10 -1.08 -18.10 37.61
C PRO A 10 -2.19 -17.22 37.04
N ALA A 11 -2.69 -16.25 37.81
CA ALA A 11 -3.71 -15.29 37.37
C ALA A 11 -3.38 -13.87 37.86
N GLY A 12 -4.06 -12.85 37.32
CA GLY A 12 -4.02 -11.47 37.79
C GLY A 12 -5.34 -11.08 38.47
N ASN A 13 -5.30 -10.22 39.49
CA ASN A 13 -6.50 -9.64 40.08
C ASN A 13 -6.98 -8.38 39.31
N LYS A 14 -8.05 -7.73 39.76
CA LYS A 14 -8.59 -6.49 39.14
C LYS A 14 -7.61 -5.29 39.17
N GLN A 15 -6.55 -5.37 39.96
CA GLN A 15 -5.46 -4.39 39.99
C GLN A 15 -4.21 -4.88 39.23
N SER A 16 -4.34 -5.93 38.40
CA SER A 16 -3.25 -6.54 37.64
C SER A 16 -2.09 -7.08 38.49
N LEU A 17 -2.32 -7.36 39.77
CA LEU A 17 -1.33 -7.97 40.64
C LEU A 17 -1.37 -9.50 40.49
N PRO A 18 -0.19 -10.16 40.49
CA PRO A 18 -0.10 -11.60 40.37
C PRO A 18 -0.72 -12.28 41.60
N ILE A 19 -1.61 -13.23 41.35
CA ILE A 19 -2.20 -14.12 42.35
C ILE A 19 -1.86 -15.58 42.00
N GLN A 20 -1.51 -16.36 43.02
CA GLN A 20 -1.35 -17.81 42.91
C GLN A 20 -2.30 -18.50 43.88
N GLY A 21 -2.99 -19.54 43.39
CA GLY A 21 -3.90 -20.32 44.22
C GLY A 21 -4.41 -21.57 43.52
N TRP A 22 -5.22 -22.34 44.25
CA TRP A 22 -5.91 -23.53 43.76
C TRP A 22 -7.37 -23.19 43.50
N VAL A 23 -7.87 -23.50 42.30
CA VAL A 23 -9.29 -23.34 41.95
C VAL A 23 -9.95 -24.70 41.93
N ASN A 24 -11.07 -24.84 42.67
CA ASN A 24 -11.89 -26.04 42.66
C ASN A 24 -12.74 -26.06 41.37
N ILE A 25 -12.58 -27.12 40.58
CA ILE A 25 -13.25 -27.27 39.27
C ILE A 25 -14.43 -28.26 39.31
N LYS A 26 -14.83 -28.76 40.49
CA LYS A 26 -15.99 -29.65 40.61
C LYS A 26 -17.28 -28.91 40.21
N ASP A 27 -18.20 -29.60 39.53
CA ASP A 27 -19.38 -29.03 38.87
C ASP A 27 -20.26 -28.16 39.77
N ASN A 28 -20.33 -28.50 41.06
CA ASN A 28 -21.09 -27.78 42.09
C ASN A 28 -20.42 -26.48 42.60
N THR A 29 -19.16 -26.21 42.25
CA THR A 29 -18.44 -24.96 42.57
C THR A 29 -18.34 -23.99 41.38
N GLN A 30 -18.76 -24.41 40.19
CA GLN A 30 -18.70 -23.59 38.97
C GLN A 30 -19.78 -22.50 38.89
N THR A 31 -20.80 -22.53 39.76
CA THR A 31 -21.84 -21.48 39.86
C THR A 31 -21.25 -20.09 40.15
N HIS A 32 -20.10 -20.03 40.84
CA HIS A 32 -19.39 -18.79 41.15
C HIS A 32 -18.08 -18.59 40.36
N ILE A 33 -17.69 -19.54 39.51
CA ILE A 33 -16.43 -19.51 38.76
C ILE A 33 -16.76 -19.51 37.27
N LYS A 34 -16.62 -18.34 36.63
CA LYS A 34 -16.88 -18.19 35.19
C LYS A 34 -15.56 -18.18 34.41
N ARG A 35 -15.34 -19.17 33.55
CA ARG A 35 -14.26 -19.11 32.55
C ARG A 35 -14.55 -17.93 31.60
N ARG A 36 -13.59 -17.04 31.46
CA ARG A 36 -13.63 -15.84 30.62
C ARG A 36 -12.38 -15.82 29.75
N SER A 37 -12.47 -15.36 28.51
CA SER A 37 -11.29 -15.20 27.66
C SER A 37 -10.38 -14.10 28.21
N LEU A 38 -9.11 -14.08 27.78
CA LEU A 38 -8.15 -13.02 28.12
C LEU A 38 -8.70 -11.62 27.75
N TRP A 39 -9.54 -11.56 26.74
CA TRP A 39 -10.22 -10.36 26.24
C TRP A 39 -11.33 -9.81 27.16
N HIS A 40 -11.70 -10.54 28.21
CA HIS A 40 -12.65 -10.09 29.24
C HIS A 40 -11.93 -9.58 30.50
N TRP A 41 -10.60 -9.43 30.46
CA TRP A 41 -9.83 -8.85 31.56
C TRP A 41 -10.11 -7.36 31.73
N SER A 42 -9.96 -6.86 32.96
CA SER A 42 -10.09 -5.43 33.25
C SER A 42 -9.07 -4.63 32.45
N GLY A 43 -9.54 -3.60 31.76
CA GLY A 43 -8.73 -2.76 30.87
C GLY A 43 -9.09 -2.92 29.40
N PHE A 44 -9.69 -4.05 28.99
CA PHE A 44 -10.24 -4.22 27.64
C PHE A 44 -11.65 -3.64 27.52
N GLU A 45 -11.87 -2.83 26.49
CA GLU A 45 -13.17 -2.23 26.18
C GLU A 45 -13.72 -2.84 24.89
N THR A 46 -14.97 -3.31 24.93
CA THR A 46 -15.62 -3.90 23.76
C THR A 46 -16.62 -2.92 23.15
N ILE A 47 -16.48 -2.68 21.84
CA ILE A 47 -17.36 -1.82 21.07
C ILE A 47 -18.03 -2.64 19.99
N GLU A 48 -19.35 -2.50 19.84
CA GLU A 48 -20.07 -3.08 18.71
C GLU A 48 -20.08 -2.07 17.55
N GLU A 49 -19.45 -2.46 16.44
CA GLU A 49 -19.51 -1.69 15.19
C GLU A 49 -20.66 -2.21 14.34
N LYS A 50 -21.55 -1.31 13.95
CA LYS A 50 -22.78 -1.62 13.20
C LYS A 50 -22.75 -1.09 11.78
N ALA A 51 -21.79 -0.23 11.46
CA ALA A 51 -21.63 0.29 10.13
C ALA A 51 -21.27 -0.83 9.15
N THR A 52 -21.82 -0.78 7.95
CA THR A 52 -21.44 -1.73 6.90
C THR A 52 -20.02 -1.45 6.38
N VAL A 53 -19.46 -2.36 5.58
CA VAL A 53 -18.15 -2.12 4.93
C VAL A 53 -18.23 -0.89 4.02
N GLY A 54 -19.33 -0.73 3.27
CA GLY A 54 -19.56 0.45 2.44
C GLY A 54 -19.62 1.74 3.26
N GLU A 55 -20.39 1.76 4.35
CA GLU A 55 -20.51 2.95 5.21
C GLU A 55 -19.19 3.33 5.88
N LEU A 56 -18.43 2.34 6.37
CA LEU A 56 -17.09 2.56 6.92
C LEU A 56 -16.15 3.13 5.85
N SER A 57 -16.19 2.56 4.63
CA SER A 57 -15.38 3.00 3.50
C SER A 57 -15.69 4.44 3.09
N ASP A 58 -16.96 4.78 2.95
CA ASP A 58 -17.43 6.12 2.60
C ASP A 58 -17.00 7.15 3.66
N LYS A 59 -17.25 6.87 4.95
CA LYS A 59 -16.87 7.78 6.04
C LYS A 59 -15.37 7.97 6.13
N LEU A 60 -14.58 6.90 6.01
CA LEU A 60 -13.12 7.02 6.04
C LEU A 60 -12.58 7.73 4.80
N GLY A 61 -13.17 7.49 3.61
CA GLY A 61 -12.85 8.20 2.38
C GLY A 61 -13.11 9.71 2.51
N LYS A 62 -14.31 10.09 2.96
CA LYS A 62 -14.67 11.48 3.24
C LYS A 62 -13.70 12.13 4.22
N ASN A 63 -13.37 11.44 5.31
CA ASN A 63 -12.46 11.93 6.33
C ASN A 63 -11.00 12.17 5.84
N LYS A 64 -10.59 11.52 4.73
CA LYS A 64 -9.29 11.81 4.09
C LYS A 64 -9.32 13.13 3.31
N VAL A 65 -10.45 13.44 2.68
CA VAL A 65 -10.61 14.60 1.79
C VAL A 65 -11.04 15.85 2.58
N ALA A 66 -11.94 15.69 3.54
CA ALA A 66 -12.47 16.74 4.39
C ALA A 66 -12.67 16.22 5.82
N LYS A 67 -12.51 17.10 6.82
CA LYS A 67 -12.75 16.71 8.21
C LYS A 67 -14.21 16.30 8.39
N LEU A 68 -14.45 15.05 8.80
CA LEU A 68 -15.77 14.62 9.25
C LEU A 68 -16.11 15.25 10.61
N ASP A 69 -17.39 15.57 10.79
CA ASP A 69 -17.93 15.97 12.09
C ASP A 69 -18.03 14.76 13.04
N LEU A 70 -17.97 15.03 14.34
CA LEU A 70 -17.97 13.97 15.37
C LEU A 70 -19.26 13.14 15.37
N ASP A 71 -20.36 13.75 14.92
CA ASP A 71 -21.67 13.10 14.79
C ASP A 71 -21.68 12.07 13.67
N ASP A 72 -20.84 12.23 12.65
CA ASP A 72 -20.70 11.29 11.54
C ASP A 72 -19.81 10.09 11.86
N TYR A 73 -19.06 10.12 12.97
CA TYR A 73 -18.13 9.05 13.33
C TYR A 73 -18.87 7.76 13.67
N THR A 74 -18.37 6.62 13.19
CA THR A 74 -18.83 5.32 13.67
C THR A 74 -18.41 5.09 15.13
N PRO A 75 -19.03 4.14 15.85
CA PRO A 75 -18.62 3.78 17.21
C PRO A 75 -17.11 3.52 17.35
N ALA A 76 -16.50 2.78 16.43
CA ALA A 76 -15.06 2.50 16.47
C ALA A 76 -14.22 3.78 16.25
N MET A 77 -14.60 4.62 15.28
CA MET A 77 -13.92 5.90 15.04
C MET A 77 -14.00 6.83 16.24
N ARG A 78 -15.16 6.89 16.91
CA ARG A 78 -15.37 7.73 18.10
C ARG A 78 -14.50 7.30 19.27
N ALA A 79 -14.39 6.00 19.53
CA ALA A 79 -13.54 5.51 20.61
C ALA A 79 -12.04 5.72 20.32
N LEU A 80 -11.61 5.49 19.09
CA LEU A 80 -10.23 5.83 18.69
C LEU A 80 -9.96 7.33 18.84
N HIS A 81 -10.91 8.19 18.42
CA HIS A 81 -10.80 9.64 18.59
C HIS A 81 -10.70 10.04 20.07
N GLN A 82 -11.48 9.42 20.95
CA GLN A 82 -11.42 9.63 22.40
C GLN A 82 -10.07 9.21 22.99
N ILE A 83 -9.56 8.03 22.63
CA ILE A 83 -8.23 7.56 23.09
C ILE A 83 -7.14 8.51 22.62
N LEU A 84 -7.17 8.92 21.36
CA LEU A 84 -6.20 9.86 20.82
C LEU A 84 -6.29 11.17 21.60
N THR A 85 -7.45 11.83 21.64
CA THR A 85 -7.65 13.12 22.34
C THR A 85 -7.39 13.08 23.85
N GLY A 86 -7.57 11.92 24.50
CA GLY A 86 -7.37 11.75 25.94
C GLY A 86 -5.91 11.59 26.39
N THR A 87 -4.96 11.38 25.48
CA THR A 87 -3.55 11.10 25.83
C THR A 87 -2.68 12.37 25.82
N LEU A 88 -1.63 12.41 26.67
CA LEU A 88 -0.94 13.64 27.13
C LEU A 88 -0.33 14.57 26.06
N ILE A 89 -0.30 14.21 24.76
CA ILE A 89 0.04 15.14 23.67
C ILE A 89 -0.91 16.35 23.65
N TYR A 90 -2.16 16.16 24.07
CA TYR A 90 -3.19 17.20 24.04
C TYR A 90 -3.16 18.11 25.28
N SER A 91 -2.36 17.76 26.30
CA SER A 91 -2.15 18.64 27.45
C SER A 91 -1.26 19.85 27.13
N THR A 92 -0.38 19.76 26.14
CA THR A 92 0.52 20.86 25.71
C THR A 92 -0.05 21.73 24.58
N GLN A 93 -1.12 21.29 23.89
CA GLN A 93 -1.96 22.12 23.00
C GLN A 93 -2.94 23.04 23.75
N ARG A 94 -2.92 23.05 25.09
CA ARG A 94 -3.54 24.14 25.91
C ARG A 94 -2.87 25.52 25.72
N LYS A 95 -1.98 25.69 24.74
CA LYS A 95 -1.53 26.98 24.25
C LYS A 95 -2.46 27.46 23.12
N LYS A 96 -3.50 28.21 23.51
CA LYS A 96 -4.36 29.13 22.73
C LYS A 96 -5.00 28.58 21.44
N ASP A 97 -6.32 28.44 21.48
CA ASP A 97 -7.26 28.51 20.34
C ASP A 97 -7.10 27.52 19.17
N LEU A 98 -6.35 26.43 19.33
CA LEU A 98 -6.29 25.38 18.32
C LEU A 98 -7.44 24.36 18.48
N PRO A 99 -8.13 23.98 17.39
CA PRO A 99 -9.19 22.98 17.45
C PRO A 99 -8.63 21.61 17.87
N PRO A 100 -9.45 20.75 18.51
CA PRO A 100 -9.03 19.41 18.87
C PRO A 100 -8.56 18.63 17.62
N PRO A 101 -7.59 17.72 17.79
CA PRO A 101 -7.07 16.89 16.71
C PRO A 101 -8.19 16.13 15.99
N THR A 102 -8.03 15.98 14.69
CA THR A 102 -8.89 15.17 13.85
C THR A 102 -8.47 13.70 13.89
N PHE A 103 -9.40 12.78 13.65
CA PHE A 103 -9.07 11.37 13.47
C PHE A 103 -8.41 11.15 12.09
N THR A 104 -7.13 11.46 11.95
CA THR A 104 -6.37 11.26 10.69
C THR A 104 -5.36 10.13 10.82
N ASP A 105 -4.94 9.55 9.69
CA ASP A 105 -3.86 8.55 9.64
C ASP A 105 -2.56 9.06 10.30
N SER A 106 -2.25 10.36 10.12
CA SER A 106 -1.10 10.99 10.76
C SER A 106 -1.21 11.00 12.29
N ASN A 107 -2.35 11.41 12.83
CA ASN A 107 -2.59 11.46 14.27
C ASN A 107 -2.65 10.07 14.89
N LEU A 108 -3.21 9.09 14.18
CA LEU A 108 -3.17 7.70 14.61
C LEU A 108 -1.75 7.15 14.65
N LYS A 109 -0.95 7.34 13.58
CA LYS A 109 0.46 6.91 13.55
C LYS A 109 1.26 7.53 14.68
N GLU A 110 1.03 8.81 14.97
CA GLU A 110 1.65 9.49 16.09
C GLU A 110 1.20 8.91 17.45
N GLY A 111 -0.09 8.60 17.60
CA GLY A 111 -0.61 7.89 18.77
C GLY A 111 0.05 6.53 18.96
N LEU A 112 0.16 5.73 17.90
CA LEU A 112 0.77 4.39 17.94
C LEU A 112 2.26 4.40 18.25
N ARG A 113 2.97 5.50 17.99
CA ARG A 113 4.39 5.66 18.41
C ARG A 113 4.55 5.84 19.91
N ARG A 114 3.48 6.10 20.66
CA ARG A 114 3.51 6.34 22.09
C ARG A 114 3.03 5.11 22.83
N SER A 115 3.89 4.58 23.70
CA SER A 115 3.67 3.32 24.41
C SER A 115 2.29 3.24 25.09
N TRP A 116 1.89 4.29 25.82
CA TRP A 116 0.61 4.31 26.53
C TRP A 116 -0.62 4.42 25.61
N THR A 117 -0.57 5.29 24.60
CA THR A 117 -1.68 5.43 23.64
C THR A 117 -1.84 4.15 22.80
N ALA A 118 -0.73 3.52 22.41
CA ALA A 118 -0.73 2.24 21.72
C ALA A 118 -1.32 1.12 22.59
N GLU A 119 -1.02 1.11 23.90
CA GLU A 119 -1.61 0.17 24.86
C GLU A 119 -3.13 0.36 24.97
N GLN A 120 -3.62 1.59 25.09
CA GLN A 120 -5.06 1.87 25.13
C GLN A 120 -5.77 1.45 23.83
N ILE A 121 -5.15 1.70 22.67
CA ILE A 121 -5.67 1.22 21.37
C ILE A 121 -5.67 -0.32 21.32
N GLY A 122 -4.63 -0.97 21.83
CA GLY A 122 -4.51 -2.43 21.89
C GLY A 122 -5.50 -3.11 22.83
N HIS A 123 -6.05 -2.36 23.79
CA HIS A 123 -7.11 -2.82 24.67
C HIS A 123 -8.52 -2.60 24.12
N LEU A 124 -8.65 -1.96 22.95
CA LEU A 124 -9.94 -1.77 22.29
C LEU A 124 -10.29 -2.99 21.44
N LEU A 125 -11.44 -3.60 21.72
CA LEU A 125 -11.97 -4.76 21.01
C LEU A 125 -13.19 -4.36 20.21
N VAL A 126 -13.05 -4.27 18.89
CA VAL A 126 -14.16 -3.96 18.01
C VAL A 126 -14.84 -5.25 17.60
N ARG A 127 -16.07 -5.47 18.09
CA ARG A 127 -17.00 -6.48 17.60
C ARG A 127 -17.54 -6.02 16.26
N TYR A 128 -16.91 -6.52 15.21
CA TYR A 128 -17.22 -6.26 13.81
C TYR A 128 -16.97 -7.54 13.02
N GLU A 129 -17.73 -7.75 11.95
CA GLU A 129 -17.53 -8.92 11.09
C GLU A 129 -16.23 -8.77 10.30
N SER A 130 -15.31 -9.72 10.46
CA SER A 130 -13.95 -9.59 9.94
C SER A 130 -13.86 -9.51 8.41
N GLU A 131 -12.77 -8.92 7.93
CA GLU A 131 -12.37 -8.94 6.53
C GLU A 131 -12.11 -10.34 5.99
N TRP A 132 -11.81 -11.28 6.90
CA TRP A 132 -11.50 -12.65 6.55
C TRP A 132 -12.76 -13.48 6.30
N TYR A 133 -13.94 -12.94 6.64
CA TYR A 133 -15.22 -13.53 6.30
C TYR A 133 -15.81 -12.82 5.07
N ALA A 134 -16.22 -13.62 4.10
CA ALA A 134 -17.05 -13.22 2.97
C ALA A 134 -18.03 -14.35 2.65
N ASP A 135 -19.17 -14.03 2.05
CA ASP A 135 -20.02 -15.02 1.40
C ASP A 135 -19.50 -15.30 -0.03
N ALA A 136 -19.99 -16.38 -0.64
CA ALA A 136 -19.56 -16.76 -2.00
C ALA A 136 -19.84 -15.67 -3.05
N ALA A 137 -20.85 -14.81 -2.81
CA ALA A 137 -21.22 -13.69 -3.68
C ALA A 137 -20.37 -12.42 -3.44
N LEU A 138 -19.55 -12.40 -2.39
CA LEU A 138 -18.82 -11.23 -1.90
C LEU A 138 -19.74 -10.01 -1.65
N SER A 139 -20.98 -10.24 -1.21
CA SER A 139 -22.04 -9.22 -1.11
C SER A 139 -21.60 -7.98 -0.33
N LYS A 140 -21.04 -8.17 0.86
CA LYS A 140 -20.47 -7.10 1.72
C LYS A 140 -19.42 -6.25 1.00
N TRP A 141 -18.61 -6.86 0.14
CA TRP A 141 -17.54 -6.17 -0.58
C TRP A 141 -18.03 -5.47 -1.84
N ASN A 142 -19.15 -5.92 -2.41
CA ASN A 142 -19.79 -5.27 -3.54
C ASN A 142 -20.39 -3.90 -3.16
N GLU A 143 -20.63 -3.64 -1.87
CA GLU A 143 -21.02 -2.30 -1.38
C GLU A 143 -19.98 -1.22 -1.74
N ILE A 144 -18.70 -1.58 -1.86
CA ILE A 144 -17.63 -0.63 -2.24
C ILE A 144 -17.68 -0.34 -3.75
N ASP A 145 -18.18 -1.25 -4.57
CA ASP A 145 -18.20 -1.08 -6.03
C ASP A 145 -18.98 0.18 -6.44
N GLU A 146 -20.10 0.48 -5.75
CA GLU A 146 -20.91 1.69 -5.98
C GLU A 146 -20.18 2.97 -5.54
N LEU A 147 -19.37 2.90 -4.48
CA LEU A 147 -18.62 4.06 -3.99
C LEU A 147 -17.60 4.55 -5.00
N PHE A 148 -16.96 3.65 -5.76
CA PHE A 148 -16.03 4.06 -6.81
C PHE A 148 -16.75 4.81 -7.93
N GLU A 149 -17.95 4.37 -8.32
CA GLU A 149 -18.73 5.05 -9.37
C GLU A 149 -19.19 6.44 -8.92
N GLU A 150 -19.53 6.59 -7.63
CA GLU A 150 -19.87 7.89 -7.06
C GLU A 150 -18.64 8.80 -6.92
N GLU A 151 -17.50 8.27 -6.48
CA GLU A 151 -16.22 9.01 -6.42
C GLU A 151 -15.81 9.53 -7.80
N LYS A 152 -15.92 8.68 -8.83
CA LYS A 152 -15.68 9.07 -10.23
C LYS A 152 -16.57 10.24 -10.64
N ARG A 153 -17.86 10.18 -10.33
CA ARG A 153 -18.83 11.24 -10.66
C ARG A 153 -18.45 12.55 -9.97
N GLN A 154 -18.09 12.49 -8.69
CA GLN A 154 -17.66 13.65 -7.91
C GLN A 154 -16.36 14.25 -8.45
N GLN A 155 -15.37 13.43 -8.79
CA GLN A 155 -14.12 13.89 -9.39
C GLN A 155 -14.35 14.56 -10.74
N LYS A 156 -15.22 13.99 -11.60
CA LYS A 156 -15.61 14.62 -12.87
C LYS A 156 -16.27 15.97 -12.63
N ALA A 157 -17.19 16.08 -11.67
CA ALA A 157 -17.84 17.35 -11.34
C ALA A 157 -16.84 18.41 -10.84
N LEU A 158 -15.90 18.04 -9.98
CA LEU A 158 -14.85 18.94 -9.49
C LEU A 158 -13.90 19.40 -10.60
N ILE A 159 -13.54 18.50 -11.51
CA ILE A 159 -12.71 18.84 -12.67
C ILE A 159 -13.47 19.78 -13.61
N GLU A 160 -14.76 19.53 -13.87
CA GLU A 160 -15.61 20.40 -14.68
C GLU A 160 -15.66 21.82 -14.10
N GLU A 161 -15.92 21.95 -12.79
CA GLU A 161 -15.91 23.24 -12.08
C GLU A 161 -14.53 23.92 -12.13
N GLY A 162 -13.45 23.13 -12.01
CA GLY A 162 -12.07 23.61 -12.13
C GLY A 162 -11.75 24.13 -13.54
N LEU A 163 -12.19 23.43 -14.58
CA LEU A 163 -12.02 23.82 -15.97
C LEU A 163 -12.78 25.11 -16.28
N ASP A 164 -13.98 25.28 -15.71
CA ASP A 164 -14.78 26.51 -15.83
C ASP A 164 -14.08 27.71 -15.19
N LYS A 165 -13.57 27.54 -13.96
CA LYS A 165 -12.79 28.57 -13.25
C LYS A 165 -11.53 28.98 -14.01
N LEU A 166 -10.92 28.05 -14.74
CA LEU A 166 -9.73 28.29 -15.56
C LEU A 166 -10.06 28.83 -16.97
N GLY A 167 -11.34 29.00 -17.32
CA GLY A 167 -11.77 29.46 -18.64
C GLY A 167 -11.46 28.49 -19.78
N ILE A 168 -11.30 27.20 -19.49
CA ILE A 168 -10.97 26.17 -20.48
C ILE A 168 -12.26 25.70 -21.16
N THR A 169 -12.52 26.25 -22.35
CA THR A 169 -13.77 26.00 -23.10
C THR A 169 -13.62 25.06 -24.29
N ARG A 170 -12.38 24.73 -24.70
CA ARG A 170 -12.14 23.90 -25.88
C ARG A 170 -12.55 22.44 -25.61
N PRO A 171 -13.45 21.83 -26.41
CA PRO A 171 -13.97 20.48 -26.16
C PRO A 171 -12.88 19.43 -25.95
N TYR A 172 -11.88 19.37 -26.83
CA TYR A 172 -10.81 18.37 -26.72
C TYR A 172 -10.00 18.44 -25.41
N GLN A 173 -9.91 19.60 -24.76
CA GLN A 173 -9.18 19.73 -23.49
C GLN A 173 -10.02 19.19 -22.33
N ARG A 174 -11.34 19.40 -22.39
CA ARG A 174 -12.29 18.88 -21.39
C ARG A 174 -12.45 17.37 -21.56
N ASP A 175 -12.63 16.91 -22.79
CA ASP A 175 -12.73 15.49 -23.12
C ASP A 175 -11.48 14.72 -22.64
N PHE A 176 -10.28 15.27 -22.89
CA PHE A 176 -9.04 14.69 -22.40
C PHE A 176 -8.98 14.64 -20.86
N ALA A 177 -9.45 15.68 -20.16
CA ALA A 177 -9.49 15.66 -18.70
C ALA A 177 -10.45 14.58 -18.18
N MET A 178 -11.63 14.44 -18.81
CA MET A 178 -12.61 13.41 -18.46
C MET A 178 -12.11 11.99 -18.75
N GLU A 179 -11.43 11.80 -19.89
CA GLU A 179 -10.78 10.54 -20.26
C GLU A 179 -9.75 10.12 -19.21
N LYS A 180 -8.97 11.07 -18.66
CA LYS A 180 -8.00 10.78 -17.59
C LYS A 180 -8.66 10.33 -16.29
N VAL A 181 -9.85 10.85 -15.97
CA VAL A 181 -10.64 10.37 -14.83
C VAL A 181 -11.17 8.96 -15.11
N ASP A 182 -11.63 8.70 -16.33
CA ASP A 182 -12.09 7.36 -16.75
C ASP A 182 -10.96 6.32 -16.67
N GLU A 183 -9.77 6.64 -17.18
CA GLU A 183 -8.58 5.78 -17.08
C GLU A 183 -8.20 5.48 -15.62
N ALA A 184 -8.20 6.51 -14.76
CA ALA A 184 -7.89 6.35 -13.34
C ALA A 184 -8.93 5.47 -12.62
N HIS A 185 -10.21 5.67 -12.93
CA HIS A 185 -11.30 4.87 -12.37
C HIS A 185 -11.21 3.41 -12.78
N GLU A 186 -10.98 3.13 -14.07
CA GLU A 186 -10.82 1.75 -14.56
C GLU A 186 -9.64 1.04 -13.90
N TYR A 187 -8.55 1.77 -13.63
CA TYR A 187 -7.42 1.24 -12.89
C TYR A 187 -7.80 0.85 -11.45
N VAL A 188 -8.48 1.74 -10.72
CA VAL A 188 -8.93 1.48 -9.35
C VAL A 188 -9.89 0.29 -9.30
N LYS A 189 -10.89 0.27 -10.19
CA LYS A 189 -11.87 -0.81 -10.30
C LYS A 189 -11.22 -2.15 -10.60
N THR A 190 -10.27 -2.18 -11.54
CA THR A 190 -9.53 -3.41 -11.88
C THR A 190 -8.71 -3.92 -10.70
N ASN A 191 -8.04 -3.04 -9.96
CA ASN A 191 -7.28 -3.43 -8.77
C ASN A 191 -8.19 -3.94 -7.66
N TRP A 192 -9.36 -3.32 -7.47
CA TRP A 192 -10.34 -3.78 -6.50
C TRP A 192 -10.86 -5.19 -6.81
N GLN A 193 -11.15 -5.48 -8.08
CA GLN A 193 -11.52 -6.84 -8.48
C GLN A 193 -10.39 -7.84 -8.19
N ARG A 194 -9.13 -7.48 -8.48
CA ARG A 194 -7.98 -8.33 -8.14
C ARG A 194 -7.87 -8.60 -6.64
N GLU A 195 -8.09 -7.60 -5.79
CA GLU A 195 -8.11 -7.77 -4.34
C GLU A 195 -9.22 -8.74 -3.88
N LYS A 196 -10.41 -8.61 -4.48
CA LYS A 196 -11.51 -9.56 -4.27
C LYS A 196 -11.08 -10.99 -4.62
N GLU A 197 -10.45 -11.19 -5.78
CA GLU A 197 -10.01 -12.51 -6.24
C GLU A 197 -8.81 -13.09 -5.49
N GLN A 198 -7.80 -12.27 -5.17
CA GLN A 198 -6.49 -12.75 -4.70
C GLN A 198 -6.35 -12.76 -3.18
N ARG A 199 -7.13 -11.96 -2.47
CA ARG A 199 -7.03 -11.83 -1.00
C ARG A 199 -8.31 -12.22 -0.29
N ILE A 200 -9.47 -11.75 -0.77
CA ILE A 200 -10.76 -11.97 -0.09
C ILE A 200 -11.34 -13.35 -0.40
N LYS A 201 -11.45 -13.75 -1.68
CA LYS A 201 -11.97 -15.08 -2.04
C LYS A 201 -11.15 -16.23 -1.45
N PRO A 202 -9.81 -16.18 -1.40
CA PRO A 202 -9.06 -17.24 -0.75
C PRO A 202 -9.36 -17.35 0.74
N ALA A 203 -9.88 -16.30 1.39
CA ALA A 203 -10.32 -16.32 2.79
C ALA A 203 -11.66 -17.07 2.99
N LEU A 204 -12.38 -17.48 1.93
CA LEU A 204 -13.62 -18.26 2.03
C LEU A 204 -13.43 -19.62 2.73
N TRP A 205 -12.20 -20.13 2.84
CA TRP A 205 -11.90 -21.30 3.68
C TRP A 205 -12.35 -21.13 5.14
N TRP A 206 -12.46 -19.89 5.63
CA TRP A 206 -12.95 -19.61 6.98
C TRP A 206 -14.40 -20.03 7.18
N GLN A 207 -15.22 -19.98 6.12
CA GLN A 207 -16.57 -20.55 6.14
C GLN A 207 -16.53 -22.07 6.33
N GLN A 208 -15.58 -22.77 5.70
CA GLN A 208 -15.40 -24.21 5.86
C GLN A 208 -14.94 -24.56 7.28
N VAL A 209 -14.04 -23.78 7.86
CA VAL A 209 -13.59 -23.96 9.26
C VAL A 209 -14.75 -23.78 10.23
N ALA A 210 -15.56 -22.73 10.03
CA ALA A 210 -16.76 -22.50 10.81
C ALA A 210 -17.78 -23.65 10.71
N GLN A 211 -18.05 -24.13 9.49
CA GLN A 211 -18.98 -25.25 9.25
C GLN A 211 -18.48 -26.54 9.89
N ALA A 212 -17.18 -26.85 9.74
CA ALA A 212 -16.57 -28.03 10.36
C ALA A 212 -16.70 -27.98 11.89
N GLN A 213 -16.53 -26.81 12.51
CA GLN A 213 -16.72 -26.66 13.95
C GLN A 213 -18.18 -26.82 14.39
N ALA A 214 -19.13 -26.28 13.64
CA ALA A 214 -20.56 -26.45 13.93
C ALA A 214 -20.99 -27.93 13.81
N GLN A 215 -20.45 -28.66 12.83
CA GLN A 215 -20.69 -30.10 12.69
C GLN A 215 -20.14 -30.91 13.86
N VAL A 216 -18.92 -30.58 14.33
CA VAL A 216 -18.33 -31.20 15.53
C VAL A 216 -19.22 -30.95 16.75
N GLN A 217 -19.77 -29.74 16.92
CA GLN A 217 -20.67 -29.39 18.03
C GLN A 217 -22.00 -30.16 18.00
N ASN A 218 -22.61 -30.31 16.82
CA ASN A 218 -23.86 -31.06 16.68
C ASN A 218 -23.68 -32.57 16.90
N GLN A 219 -22.52 -33.14 16.52
CA GLN A 219 -22.20 -34.54 16.79
C GLN A 219 -21.90 -34.82 18.28
N THR A 220 -21.36 -33.84 19.01
CA THR A 220 -21.17 -33.98 20.47
C THR A 220 -22.48 -33.84 21.25
N ALA A 221 -23.49 -33.14 20.70
CA ALA A 221 -24.81 -33.02 21.33
C ALA A 221 -25.70 -34.26 21.17
N SER A 222 -25.46 -35.10 20.15
CA SER A 222 -26.20 -36.36 19.93
C SER A 222 -25.60 -37.58 20.63
N THR A 223 -24.52 -37.42 21.38
CA THR A 223 -23.84 -38.51 22.12
C THR A 223 -23.60 -38.07 23.55
N GLU A 224 -24.68 -37.94 24.34
CA GLU A 224 -24.54 -37.76 25.79
C GLU A 224 -24.05 -39.07 26.42
N GLN A 225 -22.73 -39.23 26.49
CA GLN A 225 -22.01 -39.70 27.67
C GLN A 225 -20.51 -39.70 27.37
N SER A 226 -19.76 -39.06 28.25
CA SER A 226 -18.29 -38.93 28.26
C SER A 226 -17.68 -38.04 27.18
N GLU A 227 -17.50 -36.75 27.50
CA GLU A 227 -16.22 -36.03 27.31
C GLU A 227 -16.34 -34.58 27.81
N ALA A 228 -16.17 -34.39 29.11
CA ALA A 228 -16.08 -33.06 29.73
C ALA A 228 -14.72 -32.36 29.50
N ASN A 229 -13.89 -32.79 28.53
CA ASN A 229 -12.47 -32.40 28.47
C ASN A 229 -11.88 -32.20 27.05
N SER A 230 -12.66 -31.76 26.06
CA SER A 230 -12.07 -31.10 24.88
C SER A 230 -12.29 -29.59 24.98
N SER A 231 -11.20 -28.84 24.87
CA SER A 231 -11.20 -27.38 24.96
C SER A 231 -12.12 -26.79 23.90
N LYS A 232 -13.26 -26.24 24.33
CA LYS A 232 -14.10 -25.35 23.53
C LYS A 232 -13.22 -24.21 22.99
N LEU A 233 -12.78 -24.31 21.74
CA LEU A 233 -12.16 -23.22 20.96
C LEU A 233 -13.23 -22.14 20.72
N THR A 234 -13.65 -21.44 21.78
CA THR A 234 -14.80 -20.54 21.81
C THR A 234 -14.45 -19.09 21.48
N ASN A 235 -13.36 -18.87 20.76
CA ASN A 235 -13.06 -17.56 20.19
C ASN A 235 -13.66 -17.37 18.79
N LEU A 236 -14.28 -18.42 18.23
CA LEU A 236 -14.99 -18.39 16.94
C LEU A 236 -16.48 -18.29 17.22
N SER A 237 -17.17 -17.43 16.47
CA SER A 237 -18.60 -17.22 16.70
C SER A 237 -19.42 -18.42 16.27
N THR A 238 -20.51 -18.63 16.98
CA THR A 238 -21.48 -19.71 16.74
C THR A 238 -22.17 -19.61 15.39
N ASP A 239 -22.12 -18.46 14.73
CA ASP A 239 -22.63 -18.23 13.37
C ASP A 239 -21.56 -18.41 12.27
N GLY A 240 -20.34 -18.81 12.65
CA GLY A 240 -19.24 -19.04 11.71
C GLY A 240 -18.52 -17.79 11.22
N LYS A 241 -18.87 -16.61 11.76
CA LYS A 241 -18.21 -15.36 11.44
C LYS A 241 -17.07 -15.10 12.43
N ALA A 242 -16.02 -14.41 11.97
CA ALA A 242 -14.99 -13.91 12.88
C ALA A 242 -15.42 -12.51 13.35
N TRP A 243 -15.68 -12.36 14.65
CA TRP A 243 -16.32 -11.16 15.22
C TRP A 243 -15.37 -10.27 16.02
N PHE A 244 -14.09 -10.20 15.69
CA PHE A 244 -13.17 -9.28 16.38
C PHE A 244 -12.07 -8.83 15.44
N ILE A 245 -11.87 -7.53 15.33
CA ILE A 245 -10.79 -6.92 14.54
C ILE A 245 -10.03 -5.96 15.43
N HIS A 246 -8.71 -5.98 15.31
CA HIS A 246 -7.89 -4.96 15.94
C HIS A 246 -8.20 -3.60 15.28
N PRO A 247 -8.53 -2.53 16.01
CA PRO A 247 -8.94 -1.25 15.42
C PRO A 247 -7.97 -0.70 14.35
N ILE A 248 -6.66 -0.97 14.50
CA ILE A 248 -5.63 -0.62 13.49
C ILE A 248 -5.86 -1.32 12.14
N ALA A 249 -6.30 -2.57 12.14
CA ALA A 249 -6.59 -3.28 10.91
C ALA A 249 -7.71 -2.57 10.13
N MET A 250 -8.68 -1.91 10.80
CA MET A 250 -9.71 -1.06 10.16
C MET A 250 -9.13 0.10 9.32
N ILE A 251 -7.92 0.59 9.63
CA ILE A 251 -7.23 1.62 8.84
C ILE A 251 -6.50 1.02 7.64
N ASP A 252 -5.93 -0.18 7.76
CA ASP A 252 -5.23 -0.84 6.65
C ASP A 252 -6.16 -1.27 5.50
N TYR A 253 -7.48 -1.36 5.74
CA TYR A 253 -8.50 -1.57 4.69
C TYR A 253 -8.41 -0.56 3.54
N PHE A 254 -7.83 0.63 3.76
CA PHE A 254 -7.93 1.78 2.85
C PHE A 254 -6.59 2.28 2.30
N LYS A 255 -5.50 1.51 2.42
CA LYS A 255 -4.24 1.79 1.71
C LYS A 255 -4.27 1.37 0.23
N ILE A 256 -5.29 0.65 -0.21
CA ILE A 256 -5.46 0.20 -1.61
C ILE A 256 -5.73 1.39 -2.55
N ILE A 257 -6.32 2.47 -2.05
CA ILE A 257 -6.75 3.62 -2.87
C ILE A 257 -5.65 4.70 -2.99
N ASP A 258 -4.55 4.63 -2.23
CA ASP A 258 -3.59 5.76 -2.14
C ASP A 258 -2.10 5.40 -2.19
N ARG A 259 -1.74 4.20 -2.67
CA ARG A 259 -0.35 3.99 -3.11
C ARG A 259 -0.29 4.34 -4.60
N LYS A 260 -0.17 5.63 -4.93
CA LYS A 260 0.50 5.98 -6.19
C LYS A 260 1.90 5.36 -6.07
N ARG A 261 2.10 4.20 -6.70
CA ARG A 261 3.33 3.40 -6.54
C ARG A 261 4.49 4.27 -7.03
N ASN A 262 5.31 4.76 -6.11
CA ASN A 262 6.53 5.47 -6.45
C ASN A 262 7.55 4.44 -6.92
N TRP A 263 7.56 4.18 -8.22
CA TRP A 263 8.48 3.26 -8.84
C TRP A 263 9.90 3.80 -8.87
N ALA A 264 10.11 5.12 -8.81
CA ALA A 264 11.44 5.72 -8.72
C ALA A 264 12.19 5.36 -7.42
N GLU A 265 11.46 5.01 -6.35
CA GLU A 265 12.02 4.52 -5.08
C GLU A 265 12.01 2.99 -4.93
N SER A 266 11.56 2.27 -5.96
CA SER A 266 11.53 0.81 -5.92
C SER A 266 12.93 0.18 -5.99
N PRO A 267 13.09 -1.09 -5.56
CA PRO A 267 14.34 -1.83 -5.72
C PRO A 267 14.94 -1.79 -7.13
N PHE A 268 14.11 -1.87 -8.18
CA PHE A 268 14.61 -1.82 -9.56
C PHE A 268 15.14 -0.43 -9.93
N ALA A 269 14.45 0.65 -9.55
CA ALA A 269 14.90 2.01 -9.83
C ALA A 269 16.13 2.40 -8.98
N LEU A 270 16.25 1.85 -7.77
CA LEU A 270 17.44 1.99 -6.92
C LEU A 270 18.65 1.27 -7.52
N LEU A 271 18.48 0.05 -8.05
CA LEU A 271 19.55 -0.65 -8.75
C LEU A 271 19.96 0.10 -10.03
N LEU A 272 18.97 0.50 -10.83
CA LEU A 272 19.19 1.27 -12.05
C LEU A 272 19.98 2.55 -11.76
N GLY A 273 19.46 3.41 -10.88
CA GLY A 273 20.12 4.66 -10.55
C GLY A 273 21.50 4.44 -9.92
N LYS A 274 21.69 3.36 -9.13
CA LYS A 274 23.01 3.01 -8.58
C LYS A 274 24.06 2.79 -9.67
N VAL A 275 23.69 2.10 -10.74
CA VAL A 275 24.62 1.77 -11.83
C VAL A 275 24.79 2.95 -12.79
N GLU A 276 23.72 3.69 -13.08
CA GLU A 276 23.76 4.81 -14.03
C GLU A 276 24.41 6.07 -13.46
N SER A 277 24.25 6.32 -12.16
CA SER A 277 24.60 7.61 -11.55
C SER A 277 24.99 7.52 -10.08
N ASN A 278 25.19 6.32 -9.53
CA ASN A 278 25.33 6.13 -8.07
C ASN A 278 24.13 6.71 -7.27
N ASN A 279 22.94 6.72 -7.86
CA ASN A 279 21.71 7.34 -7.35
C ASN A 279 21.78 8.86 -7.13
N ASP A 280 22.75 9.54 -7.75
CA ASP A 280 22.90 10.99 -7.66
C ASP A 280 22.03 11.70 -8.69
N TYR A 281 20.99 12.39 -8.21
CA TYR A 281 20.11 13.22 -9.04
C TYR A 281 20.81 14.40 -9.71
N SER A 282 22.00 14.78 -9.25
CA SER A 282 22.81 15.84 -9.84
C SER A 282 23.86 15.32 -10.82
N ALA A 283 23.95 14.01 -11.03
CA ALA A 283 24.97 13.45 -11.90
C ALA A 283 24.72 13.78 -13.38
N TYR A 284 25.78 13.98 -14.14
CA TYR A 284 25.69 14.03 -15.60
C TYR A 284 26.98 13.53 -16.24
N ASN A 285 26.92 13.17 -17.53
CA ASN A 285 28.11 12.84 -18.30
C ASN A 285 28.27 13.74 -19.54
N GLN A 286 29.50 13.77 -20.05
CA GLN A 286 29.90 14.44 -21.29
C GLN A 286 30.56 13.41 -22.20
N THR A 287 30.33 13.49 -23.51
CA THR A 287 30.92 12.57 -24.50
C THR A 287 32.02 13.21 -25.35
N LYS A 288 32.27 14.52 -25.21
CA LYS A 288 33.34 15.25 -25.92
C LYS A 288 34.18 16.07 -24.93
N PRO A 289 35.52 16.09 -25.03
CA PRO A 289 36.37 15.35 -25.99
C PRO A 289 36.55 13.87 -25.66
N LYS A 290 36.27 13.45 -24.42
CA LYS A 290 36.24 12.05 -23.96
C LYS A 290 35.07 11.85 -23.00
N LEU A 291 34.63 10.61 -22.81
CA LEU A 291 33.59 10.29 -21.83
C LEU A 291 34.06 10.69 -20.41
N LYS A 292 33.31 11.57 -19.75
CA LYS A 292 33.58 11.99 -18.37
C LYS A 292 32.27 12.13 -17.60
N ALA A 293 32.21 11.53 -16.41
CA ALA A 293 31.10 11.64 -15.48
C ALA A 293 31.37 12.70 -14.39
N PHE A 294 30.32 13.38 -13.95
CA PHE A 294 30.32 14.40 -12.91
C PHE A 294 29.23 14.09 -11.88
N PHE A 295 29.53 14.31 -10.61
CA PHE A 295 28.65 14.04 -9.45
C PHE A 295 28.64 15.25 -8.52
N ASN A 296 27.64 15.36 -7.65
CA ASN A 296 27.44 16.46 -6.69
C ASN A 296 27.48 17.84 -7.37
N THR A 297 26.74 17.97 -8.46
CA THR A 297 26.72 19.18 -9.30
C THR A 297 25.52 20.07 -9.00
N ASN A 298 25.41 21.21 -9.66
CA ASN A 298 24.25 22.10 -9.57
C ASN A 298 23.10 21.74 -10.53
N LEU A 299 23.16 20.58 -11.20
CA LEU A 299 22.16 20.14 -12.19
C LEU A 299 20.71 20.23 -11.68
N THR A 300 20.46 19.84 -10.43
CA THR A 300 19.10 19.83 -9.84
C THR A 300 18.51 21.22 -9.63
N SER A 301 19.33 22.26 -9.68
CA SER A 301 18.91 23.65 -9.58
C SER A 301 18.62 24.29 -10.95
N MET A 302 19.11 23.70 -12.04
CA MET A 302 18.86 24.17 -13.41
C MET A 302 17.41 23.89 -13.82
N THR A 303 16.88 24.74 -14.68
CA THR A 303 15.59 24.50 -15.34
C THR A 303 15.71 23.43 -16.43
N ILE A 304 14.57 22.86 -16.84
CA ILE A 304 14.51 21.96 -18.01
C ILE A 304 15.02 22.67 -19.27
N GLU A 305 14.69 23.96 -19.45
CA GLU A 305 15.18 24.77 -20.57
C GLU A 305 16.71 24.85 -20.60
N GLU A 306 17.33 25.21 -19.48
CA GLU A 306 18.79 25.31 -19.35
C GLU A 306 19.46 23.96 -19.63
N LEU A 307 18.89 22.87 -19.11
CA LEU A 307 19.40 21.52 -19.37
C LEU A 307 19.32 21.16 -20.85
N ILE A 308 18.20 21.41 -21.52
CA ILE A 308 18.02 21.16 -22.96
C ILE A 308 19.05 21.97 -23.77
N ASN A 309 19.32 23.22 -23.37
CA ASN A 309 20.31 24.06 -24.01
C ASN A 309 21.73 23.50 -23.85
N LYS A 310 22.11 23.07 -22.63
CA LYS A 310 23.39 22.40 -22.37
C LYS A 310 23.53 21.08 -23.13
N GLN A 311 22.45 20.32 -23.23
CA GLN A 311 22.38 19.10 -24.01
C GLN A 311 22.56 19.33 -25.51
N THR A 312 21.98 20.42 -26.03
CA THR A 312 22.12 20.83 -27.43
C THR A 312 23.55 21.29 -27.74
N LYS A 313 24.20 22.00 -26.80
CA LYS A 313 25.61 22.42 -26.90
C LYS A 313 26.61 21.28 -26.66
N ARG A 314 26.14 20.08 -26.31
CA ARG A 314 26.95 18.91 -25.91
C ARG A 314 27.81 19.15 -24.67
N GLU A 315 27.44 20.13 -23.84
CA GLU A 315 28.01 20.36 -22.52
C GLU A 315 27.52 19.33 -21.51
N ILE A 316 26.36 18.72 -21.76
CA ILE A 316 25.81 17.59 -21.02
C ILE A 316 25.30 16.60 -22.06
N PHE A 317 25.54 15.31 -21.91
CA PHE A 317 24.94 14.30 -22.77
C PHE A 317 23.79 13.62 -22.03
N ALA A 318 24.09 12.80 -21.03
CA ALA A 318 23.09 12.17 -20.18
C ALA A 318 23.03 12.84 -18.80
N ALA A 319 21.82 13.01 -18.25
CA ALA A 319 21.60 13.84 -17.06
C ALA A 319 20.70 13.17 -16.02
N GLY A 320 21.04 13.37 -14.74
CA GLY A 320 20.28 12.98 -13.58
C GLY A 320 20.45 11.52 -13.16
N ARG A 321 19.64 11.12 -12.18
CA ARG A 321 19.69 9.77 -11.59
C ARG A 321 19.54 8.67 -12.64
N PHE A 322 18.68 8.92 -13.63
CA PHE A 322 18.32 7.99 -14.70
C PHE A 322 19.03 8.29 -16.02
N GLN A 323 20.08 9.14 -16.01
CA GLN A 323 20.91 9.43 -17.19
C GLN A 323 20.10 9.71 -18.48
N ILE A 324 19.12 10.61 -18.40
CA ILE A 324 18.22 10.92 -19.51
C ILE A 324 18.98 11.69 -20.60
N ILE A 325 18.96 11.16 -21.83
CA ILE A 325 19.62 11.75 -23.01
C ILE A 325 18.74 12.82 -23.69
N PRO A 326 19.30 13.67 -24.58
CA PRO A 326 18.60 14.87 -25.09
C PRO A 326 17.31 14.57 -25.83
N GLN A 327 17.30 13.53 -26.67
CA GLN A 327 16.12 13.16 -27.44
C GLN A 327 15.00 12.64 -26.54
N THR A 328 15.35 11.84 -25.52
CA THR A 328 14.39 11.32 -24.54
C THR A 328 13.80 12.47 -23.71
N LEU A 329 14.63 13.40 -23.23
CA LEU A 329 14.13 14.54 -22.44
C LEU A 329 13.17 15.41 -23.26
N LYS A 330 13.52 15.77 -24.49
CA LYS A 330 12.66 16.56 -25.39
C LYS A 330 11.32 15.86 -25.65
N ALA A 331 11.36 14.55 -25.94
CA ALA A 331 10.16 13.77 -26.18
C ALA A 331 9.28 13.62 -24.93
N ALA A 332 9.89 13.45 -23.75
CA ALA A 332 9.19 13.38 -22.48
C ALA A 332 8.50 14.71 -22.13
N VAL A 333 9.21 15.83 -22.27
CA VAL A 333 8.68 17.17 -22.04
C VAL A 333 7.50 17.46 -22.97
N ALA A 334 7.63 17.12 -24.25
CA ALA A 334 6.55 17.30 -25.23
C ALA A 334 5.32 16.43 -24.91
N TYR A 335 5.54 15.17 -24.54
CA TYR A 335 4.46 14.22 -24.23
C TYR A 335 3.72 14.62 -22.94
N LEU A 336 4.47 14.90 -21.87
CA LEU A 336 3.93 15.25 -20.56
C LEU A 336 3.51 16.72 -20.45
N LYS A 337 3.77 17.53 -21.48
CA LYS A 337 3.51 18.98 -21.51
C LYS A 337 4.12 19.70 -20.30
N LEU A 338 5.37 19.35 -19.96
CA LEU A 338 6.06 19.95 -18.83
C LEU A 338 6.42 21.42 -19.11
N ASP A 339 6.25 22.26 -18.09
CA ASP A 339 6.75 23.63 -18.12
C ASP A 339 8.29 23.63 -18.09
N LEU A 340 8.89 24.28 -19.09
CA LEU A 340 10.34 24.36 -19.26
C LEU A 340 11.04 25.13 -18.14
N SER A 341 10.32 25.98 -17.41
CA SER A 341 10.82 26.72 -16.25
C SER A 341 11.00 25.84 -15.00
N LEU A 342 10.45 24.63 -14.99
CA LEU A 342 10.60 23.70 -13.88
C LEU A 342 12.05 23.33 -13.65
N LYS A 343 12.45 23.29 -12.38
CA LYS A 343 13.76 22.76 -11.99
C LYS A 343 13.86 21.28 -12.29
N TYR A 344 15.01 20.84 -12.80
CA TYR A 344 15.35 19.42 -13.03
C TYR A 344 15.74 18.70 -11.72
N ASN A 345 14.94 18.93 -10.67
CA ASN A 345 15.14 18.36 -9.33
C ASN A 345 14.65 16.91 -9.24
N LYS A 346 14.79 16.29 -8.06
CA LYS A 346 14.34 14.91 -7.78
C LYS A 346 12.91 14.64 -8.25
N LYS A 347 11.97 15.50 -7.87
CA LYS A 347 10.54 15.33 -8.19
C LYS A 347 10.31 15.30 -9.70
N THR A 348 10.93 16.22 -10.44
CA THR A 348 10.82 16.28 -11.91
C THR A 348 11.44 15.05 -12.57
N GLN A 349 12.60 14.59 -12.09
CA GLN A 349 13.26 13.39 -12.62
C GLN A 349 12.46 12.12 -12.35
N ASP A 350 11.84 11.99 -11.16
CA ASP A 350 10.97 10.87 -10.82
C ASP A 350 9.72 10.84 -11.72
N ILE A 351 9.11 12.01 -11.98
CA ILE A 351 7.98 12.12 -12.92
C ILE A 351 8.39 11.71 -14.34
N LEU A 352 9.53 12.18 -14.84
CA LEU A 352 10.04 11.80 -16.16
C LEU A 352 10.31 10.30 -16.26
N PHE A 353 10.84 9.71 -15.19
CA PHE A 353 11.09 8.28 -15.09
C PHE A 353 9.79 7.47 -15.12
N GLU A 354 8.85 7.80 -14.24
CA GLU A 354 7.62 7.04 -14.07
C GLU A 354 6.64 7.27 -15.21
N GLU A 355 6.32 8.54 -15.48
CA GLU A 355 5.21 8.90 -16.36
C GLU A 355 5.57 8.85 -17.85
N TYR A 356 6.86 8.83 -18.19
CA TYR A 356 7.29 8.74 -19.58
C TYR A 356 8.19 7.53 -19.85
N LEU A 357 9.33 7.41 -19.17
CA LEU A 357 10.32 6.36 -19.49
C LEU A 357 9.72 4.96 -19.36
N ILE A 358 9.12 4.62 -18.22
CA ILE A 358 8.62 3.26 -17.98
C ILE A 358 7.15 3.05 -18.39
N LYS A 359 6.30 4.10 -18.34
CA LYS A 359 4.90 3.99 -18.79
C LYS A 359 4.73 4.06 -20.30
N ILE A 360 5.47 4.96 -20.96
CA ILE A 360 5.23 5.30 -22.37
C ILE A 360 6.30 4.72 -23.28
N LYS A 361 7.57 5.06 -23.02
CA LYS A 361 8.68 4.66 -23.89
C LYS A 361 9.00 3.17 -23.79
N ARG A 362 8.95 2.61 -22.58
CA ARG A 362 9.28 1.20 -22.24
C ARG A 362 8.14 0.51 -21.50
N LYS A 363 6.94 0.60 -22.08
CA LYS A 363 5.67 0.16 -21.48
C LYS A 363 5.67 -1.25 -20.90
N ASN A 364 6.51 -2.17 -21.40
CA ASN A 364 6.55 -3.53 -20.88
C ASN A 364 7.04 -3.60 -19.41
N ILE A 365 7.83 -2.62 -18.97
CA ILE A 365 8.25 -2.50 -17.56
C ILE A 365 7.02 -2.30 -16.67
N ILE A 366 6.15 -1.33 -16.99
CA ILE A 366 4.93 -1.10 -16.22
C ILE A 366 3.90 -2.19 -16.40
N LYS A 367 3.77 -2.77 -17.60
CA LYS A 367 2.93 -3.96 -17.79
C LYS A 367 3.32 -5.09 -16.83
N TYR A 368 4.62 -5.32 -16.64
CA TYR A 368 5.06 -6.29 -15.65
C TYR A 368 4.79 -5.83 -14.21
N LEU A 369 5.12 -4.59 -13.86
CA LEU A 369 5.05 -4.09 -12.48
C LEU A 369 3.61 -3.89 -11.95
N GLU A 370 2.70 -3.43 -12.79
CA GLU A 370 1.31 -3.07 -12.42
C GLU A 370 0.26 -4.05 -12.95
N HIS A 371 0.61 -4.86 -13.93
CA HIS A 371 -0.31 -5.78 -14.59
C HIS A 371 0.27 -7.20 -14.69
N ASP A 372 -0.21 -7.96 -15.67
CA ASP A 372 0.15 -9.34 -15.98
C ASP A 372 1.17 -9.43 -17.13
N GLY A 373 1.92 -8.35 -17.38
CA GLY A 373 2.97 -8.33 -18.39
C GLY A 373 4.07 -9.35 -18.12
N ASP A 374 4.75 -9.76 -19.18
CA ASP A 374 5.84 -10.73 -19.13
C ASP A 374 7.14 -10.10 -18.61
N ILE A 375 7.88 -10.85 -17.80
CA ILE A 375 9.12 -10.36 -17.18
C ILE A 375 10.29 -10.28 -18.16
N GLU A 376 10.36 -11.17 -19.15
CA GLU A 376 11.41 -11.18 -20.15
C GLU A 376 11.25 -10.00 -21.12
N ASP A 377 10.01 -9.63 -21.43
CA ASP A 377 9.71 -8.41 -22.17
C ASP A 377 10.10 -7.14 -21.39
N ALA A 378 9.89 -7.12 -20.07
CA ALA A 378 10.26 -6.00 -19.21
C ALA A 378 11.78 -5.79 -19.12
N ILE A 379 12.55 -6.86 -18.88
CA ILE A 379 14.03 -6.75 -18.82
C ILE A 379 14.62 -6.43 -20.19
N TYR A 380 13.99 -6.89 -21.28
CA TYR A 380 14.44 -6.54 -22.63
C TYR A 380 14.17 -5.06 -22.94
N ASP A 381 13.01 -4.52 -22.55
CA ASP A 381 12.73 -3.09 -22.68
C ASP A 381 13.63 -2.21 -21.78
N TRP A 382 13.98 -2.69 -20.58
CA TRP A 382 15.01 -2.06 -19.75
C TRP A 382 16.34 -1.98 -20.52
N ALA A 383 16.83 -3.10 -21.07
CA ALA A 383 18.10 -3.14 -21.81
C ALA A 383 18.14 -2.22 -23.04
N LYS A 384 16.99 -1.96 -23.68
CA LYS A 384 16.89 -0.99 -24.79
C LYS A 384 16.98 0.47 -24.36
N GLU A 385 16.78 0.78 -23.08
CA GLU A 385 16.82 2.15 -22.57
C GLU A 385 18.14 2.47 -21.88
N PHE A 386 18.72 1.49 -21.19
CA PHE A 386 19.88 1.67 -20.35
C PHE A 386 21.00 0.74 -20.79
N ALA A 387 22.12 1.30 -21.23
CA ALA A 387 23.25 0.54 -21.77
C ALA A 387 23.88 -0.42 -20.74
N SER A 388 23.71 -0.11 -19.45
CA SER A 388 24.17 -0.92 -18.33
C SER A 388 23.35 -2.19 -18.10
N ALA A 389 22.16 -2.31 -18.71
CA ALA A 389 21.32 -3.49 -18.60
C ALA A 389 21.69 -4.54 -19.67
N GLY A 390 21.94 -5.76 -19.19
CA GLY A 390 22.30 -6.90 -20.01
C GLY A 390 21.11 -7.54 -20.71
N VAL A 391 21.37 -8.09 -21.90
CA VAL A 391 20.41 -8.81 -22.72
C VAL A 391 20.64 -10.32 -22.60
N ARG A 392 19.56 -11.10 -22.57
CA ARG A 392 19.59 -12.58 -22.64
C ARG A 392 20.32 -13.05 -23.90
N LYS A 393 21.15 -14.08 -23.79
CA LYS A 393 21.83 -14.70 -24.95
C LYS A 393 20.80 -15.08 -26.02
N GLY A 394 21.11 -14.81 -27.29
CA GLY A 394 20.23 -15.17 -28.41
C GLY A 394 19.14 -14.15 -28.74
N LYS A 395 18.91 -13.11 -27.92
CA LYS A 395 18.01 -12.01 -28.28
C LYS A 395 18.69 -11.04 -29.26
N THR A 396 17.87 -10.39 -30.09
CA THR A 396 18.33 -9.34 -30.99
C THR A 396 18.83 -8.13 -30.20
N ILE A 397 19.93 -7.54 -30.65
CA ILE A 397 20.52 -6.31 -30.13
C ILE A 397 20.55 -5.24 -31.24
N SER A 398 20.93 -4.01 -30.90
CA SER A 398 20.98 -2.88 -31.83
C SER A 398 21.77 -3.21 -33.11
N GLY A 399 21.25 -2.78 -34.27
CA GLY A 399 21.83 -3.07 -35.59
C GLY A 399 21.53 -4.48 -36.11
N GLY A 400 20.51 -5.17 -35.57
CA GLY A 400 20.04 -6.47 -36.07
C GLY A 400 20.91 -7.67 -35.71
N ARG A 401 21.91 -7.47 -34.86
CA ARG A 401 22.82 -8.53 -34.37
C ARG A 401 22.15 -9.32 -33.25
N VAL A 402 22.81 -10.38 -32.79
CA VAL A 402 22.34 -11.23 -31.71
C VAL A 402 23.30 -11.15 -30.52
N ALA A 403 22.76 -11.12 -29.31
CA ALA A 403 23.52 -11.20 -28.07
C ALA A 403 24.36 -12.49 -28.03
N ALA A 404 25.68 -12.35 -28.11
CA ALA A 404 26.61 -13.48 -28.21
C ALA A 404 26.73 -14.27 -26.90
N PHE A 405 26.50 -13.61 -25.76
CA PHE A 405 26.55 -14.21 -24.43
C PHE A 405 25.51 -13.57 -23.50
N GLU A 406 25.28 -14.20 -22.36
CA GLU A 406 24.34 -13.72 -21.35
C GLU A 406 24.84 -12.41 -20.74
N GLY A 407 24.03 -11.35 -20.80
CA GLY A 407 24.44 -10.03 -20.32
C GLY A 407 25.19 -9.19 -21.36
N SER A 408 25.12 -9.53 -22.65
CA SER A 408 25.51 -8.62 -23.73
C SER A 408 24.76 -7.27 -23.60
N SER A 409 25.43 -6.13 -23.77
CA SER A 409 24.72 -4.84 -23.87
C SER A 409 23.85 -4.81 -25.12
N TYR A 410 22.66 -4.21 -25.05
CA TYR A 410 21.82 -3.98 -26.23
C TYR A 410 22.55 -3.16 -27.31
N TYR A 411 23.53 -2.34 -26.93
CA TYR A 411 24.31 -1.51 -27.84
C TYR A 411 25.70 -2.09 -28.17
N GLN A 412 26.01 -3.31 -27.73
CA GLN A 412 27.32 -3.93 -27.89
C GLN A 412 27.84 -3.82 -29.34
N GLY A 413 29.10 -3.41 -29.53
CA GLY A 413 29.76 -3.27 -30.84
C GLY A 413 29.72 -1.86 -31.45
N ASP A 414 29.23 -0.88 -30.71
CA ASP A 414 29.51 0.55 -30.93
C ASP A 414 30.87 1.02 -30.37
N GLY A 415 31.60 0.12 -29.71
CA GLY A 415 32.92 0.36 -29.13
C GLY A 415 32.92 1.18 -27.82
N LEU A 416 31.74 1.53 -27.30
CA LEU A 416 31.59 2.43 -26.15
C LEU A 416 30.78 1.83 -24.99
N ASN A 417 29.84 0.94 -25.28
CA ASN A 417 28.87 0.46 -24.28
C ASN A 417 29.12 -0.98 -23.81
N SER A 418 29.09 -1.16 -22.49
CA SER A 418 29.17 -2.44 -21.80
C SER A 418 28.05 -2.54 -20.76
N ALA A 419 27.43 -3.71 -20.65
CA ALA A 419 26.43 -3.94 -19.61
C ALA A 419 27.11 -4.26 -18.27
N HIS A 420 26.49 -3.82 -17.19
CA HIS A 420 26.95 -3.99 -15.81
C HIS A 420 25.95 -4.78 -14.94
N ILE A 421 24.72 -5.00 -15.43
CA ILE A 421 23.67 -5.73 -14.74
C ILE A 421 23.29 -6.96 -15.58
N LEU A 422 23.30 -8.14 -14.97
CA LEU A 422 22.87 -9.38 -15.64
C LEU A 422 21.34 -9.47 -15.71
N PRO A 423 20.78 -10.14 -16.74
CA PRO A 423 19.33 -10.35 -16.88
C PRO A 423 18.66 -10.92 -15.61
N ASP A 424 19.28 -11.89 -14.96
CA ASP A 424 18.72 -12.49 -13.73
C ASP A 424 18.71 -11.54 -12.54
N GLN A 425 19.66 -10.61 -12.45
CA GLN A 425 19.64 -9.56 -11.44
C GLN A 425 18.46 -8.60 -11.68
N MET A 426 18.18 -8.27 -12.95
CA MET A 426 17.04 -7.44 -13.34
C MET A 426 15.71 -8.14 -13.02
N VAL A 427 15.60 -9.43 -13.37
CA VAL A 427 14.46 -10.29 -13.00
C VAL A 427 14.20 -10.25 -11.51
N LYS A 428 15.25 -10.44 -10.71
CA LYS A 428 15.16 -10.43 -9.25
C LYS A 428 14.62 -9.10 -8.74
N VAL A 429 15.21 -7.97 -9.13
CA VAL A 429 14.78 -6.65 -8.59
C VAL A 429 13.43 -6.21 -9.11
N LEU A 430 13.01 -6.62 -10.31
CA LEU A 430 11.66 -6.36 -10.81
C LEU A 430 10.62 -7.18 -10.03
N ARG A 431 10.90 -8.46 -9.75
CA ARG A 431 10.04 -9.29 -8.86
C ARG A 431 9.95 -8.69 -7.46
N GLU A 432 11.08 -8.28 -6.89
CA GLU A 432 11.13 -7.61 -5.59
C GLU A 432 10.37 -6.28 -5.61
N SER A 433 10.44 -5.51 -6.69
CA SER A 433 9.69 -4.25 -6.81
C SER A 433 8.19 -4.50 -6.92
N LYS A 434 7.78 -5.51 -7.68
CA LYS A 434 6.37 -5.92 -7.81
C LYS A 434 5.80 -6.42 -6.49
N ASN A 435 6.57 -7.20 -5.74
CA ASN A 435 6.11 -7.90 -4.52
C ASN A 435 6.38 -7.13 -3.22
N GLY A 436 7.41 -6.27 -3.18
CA GLY A 436 7.97 -5.65 -1.98
C GLY A 436 7.23 -4.40 -1.49
N ASN A 437 6.30 -3.86 -2.28
CA ASN A 437 5.46 -2.73 -1.86
C ASN A 437 4.22 -3.17 -1.05
N GLY A 438 4.24 -4.37 -0.47
CA GLY A 438 3.26 -4.91 0.48
C GLY A 438 3.70 -4.88 1.95
N ARG A 439 4.74 -4.11 2.30
CA ARG A 439 5.03 -3.76 3.71
C ARG A 439 4.68 -2.31 4.01
#